data_AF-A0A0A3XI14-F1
#
_entry.id   AF-A0A0A3XI14-F1
#
_cell.length_a   1.000
_cell.length_b   1.000
_cell.length_c   1.000
_cell.angle_alpha   90.00
_cell.angle_beta   90.00
_cell.angle_gamma   90.00
#
_symmetry.space_group_name_H-M   'P 1'
#
loop_
_entity.id
_entity.type
_entity.pdbx_description
1 polymer ?
#
loop_
_entity_poly.entity_id
_entity_poly.type
_entity_poly.pdbx_seq_one_letter_code
_entity_poly.pdbx_strand_id
1 'polypeptide(L)'
;MRVGGRDKIQIDVRFITATNQDLEKMVESGTFRSDLYYRLHVVPVKIPPLRERQEDLIEMIFLFLERINKKYGFKKVLSPALIEQ
;
A
#
# COMPACT_ATOMS: atom_id res chain seq x y z
N MET A 1 -15.09 3.79 22.13
CA MET A 1 -14.36 4.23 23.34
C MET A 1 -14.11 5.73 23.18
N ARG A 2 -14.65 6.57 24.07
CA ARG A 2 -14.37 8.02 24.05
C ARG A 2 -13.22 8.28 25.03
N VAL A 3 -12.26 9.14 24.69
CA VAL A 3 -11.22 9.54 25.64
C VAL A 3 -11.90 10.21 26.85
N GLY A 4 -11.72 9.66 28.05
CA GLY A 4 -12.37 10.11 29.29
C GLY A 4 -13.74 9.48 29.61
N GLY A 5 -14.33 8.68 28.71
CA GLY A 5 -15.56 7.94 28.97
C GLY A 5 -15.32 6.67 29.79
N ARG A 6 -16.21 6.35 30.74
CA ARG A 6 -16.10 5.15 31.59
C ARG A 6 -16.75 3.91 30.97
N ASP A 7 -17.68 4.11 30.04
CA ASP A 7 -18.43 3.02 29.44
C ASP A 7 -17.64 2.33 28.33
N LYS A 8 -17.54 1.00 28.41
CA LYS A 8 -16.97 0.18 27.35
C LYS A 8 -17.99 0.05 26.22
N ILE A 9 -17.54 0.25 24.99
CA ILE A 9 -18.34 0.04 23.78
C ILE A 9 -17.79 -1.20 23.11
N GLN A 10 -18.63 -2.22 22.97
CA GLN A 10 -18.29 -3.40 22.18
C GLN A 10 -18.19 -2.99 20.71
N ILE A 11 -17.10 -3.39 20.05
CA ILE A 11 -16.88 -3.12 18.64
C ILE A 11 -16.50 -4.43 17.95
N ASP A 12 -16.96 -4.55 16.71
CA ASP A 12 -16.53 -5.58 15.77
C ASP A 12 -15.87 -4.86 14.60
N VAL A 13 -14.55 -5.03 14.46
CA VAL A 13 -13.73 -4.27 13.50
C VAL A 13 -12.67 -5.18 12.88
N ARG A 14 -12.41 -4.95 11.60
CA ARG A 14 -11.28 -5.56 10.88
C ARG A 14 -10.14 -4.56 10.76
N PHE A 15 -8.96 -4.93 11.25
CA PHE A 15 -7.75 -4.13 11.11
C PHE A 15 -7.04 -4.46 9.78
N ILE A 16 -6.67 -3.41 9.04
CA ILE A 16 -5.73 -3.49 7.91
C ILE A 16 -4.69 -2.41 8.16
N THR A 17 -3.42 -2.82 8.27
CA THR A 17 -2.29 -1.92 8.57
C THR A 17 -1.25 -1.99 7.46
N ALA A 18 -0.60 -0.86 7.19
CA ALA A 18 0.50 -0.79 6.23
C ALA A 18 1.60 0.12 6.78
N THR A 19 2.85 -0.24 6.51
CA THR A 19 4.02 0.56 6.85
C THR A 19 5.12 0.32 5.82
N ASN A 20 5.93 1.35 5.57
CA ASN A 20 7.17 1.24 4.79
C ASN A 20 8.41 1.07 5.68
N GLN A 21 8.24 1.15 7.00
CA GLN A 21 9.29 0.93 7.98
C GLN A 21 9.41 -0.56 8.33
N ASP A 22 10.61 -0.97 8.68
CA ASP A 22 10.91 -2.33 9.13
C ASP A 22 10.52 -2.49 10.61
N LEU A 23 9.32 -3.03 10.86
CA LEU A 23 8.80 -3.16 12.22
C LEU A 23 9.64 -4.10 13.09
N GLU A 24 10.30 -5.10 12.50
CA GLU A 24 11.15 -6.03 13.24
C GLU A 24 12.32 -5.27 13.88
N LYS A 25 13.01 -4.44 13.08
CA LYS A 25 14.08 -3.54 13.58
C LYS A 25 13.57 -2.51 14.59
N MET A 26 12.34 -2.03 14.42
CA MET A 26 11.76 -1.08 15.37
C MET A 26 11.45 -1.72 16.73
N VAL A 27 11.06 -3.00 16.74
CA VAL A 27 10.93 -3.78 17.98
C VAL A 27 12.29 -3.97 18.64
N GLU A 28 13.32 -4.34 17.87
CA GLU A 28 14.69 -4.50 18.38
C GLU A 28 15.26 -3.20 18.98
N SER A 29 14.98 -2.05 18.35
CA SER A 29 15.40 -0.72 18.85
C SER A 29 14.52 -0.17 19.98
N GLY A 30 13.47 -0.88 20.41
CA GLY A 30 12.55 -0.44 21.45
C GLY A 30 11.63 0.73 21.06
N THR A 31 11.61 1.10 19.77
CA THR A 31 10.76 2.18 19.24
C THR A 31 9.38 1.69 18.84
N PHE A 32 9.17 0.37 18.77
CA PHE A 32 7.89 -0.25 18.54
C PHE A 32 7.57 -1.34 19.55
N ARG A 33 6.30 -1.43 19.94
CA ARG A 33 5.84 -2.40 20.92
C ARG A 33 5.81 -3.81 20.33
N SER A 34 6.52 -4.74 20.97
CA SER A 34 6.58 -6.15 20.56
C SER A 34 5.21 -6.82 20.55
N ASP A 35 4.38 -6.57 21.56
CA ASP A 35 3.04 -7.16 21.66
C ASP A 35 2.09 -6.72 20.53
N LEU A 36 2.19 -5.46 20.11
CA LEU A 36 1.44 -4.95 18.97
C LEU A 36 1.97 -5.52 17.64
N TYR A 37 3.30 -5.67 17.50
CA TYR A 37 3.92 -6.28 16.33
C TYR A 37 3.36 -7.66 16.06
N TYR A 38 3.38 -8.55 17.06
CA TYR A 38 2.87 -9.92 16.91
C TYR A 38 1.37 -9.98 16.62
N ARG A 39 0.57 -8.99 17.05
CA ARG A 39 -0.86 -8.91 16.72
C ARG A 39 -1.14 -8.46 15.29
N LEU A 40 -0.28 -7.60 14.73
CA LEU A 40 -0.43 -7.09 13.37
C LEU A 40 0.22 -8.03 12.34
N HIS A 41 1.32 -8.69 12.71
CA HIS A 41 2.16 -9.49 11.81
C HIS A 41 1.71 -10.94 11.68
N VAL A 42 0.41 -11.21 11.69
CA VAL A 42 -0.14 -12.58 11.56
C VAL A 42 -0.15 -13.04 10.11
N VAL A 43 -0.57 -12.16 9.18
CA VAL A 43 -0.59 -12.44 7.74
C VAL A 43 0.06 -11.27 7.01
N PRO A 44 1.40 -11.22 6.95
CA PRO A 44 2.11 -10.14 6.27
C PRO A 44 1.92 -10.24 4.75
N VAL A 45 1.53 -9.13 4.13
CA VAL A 45 1.49 -8.99 2.66
C VAL A 45 2.57 -8.02 2.24
N LYS A 46 3.65 -8.55 1.65
CA LYS A 46 4.74 -7.74 1.12
C LYS A 46 4.43 -7.31 -0.30
N ILE A 47 4.36 -6.01 -0.54
CA ILE A 47 4.17 -5.45 -1.88
C ILE A 47 5.55 -5.22 -2.50
N PRO A 48 5.92 -5.93 -3.58
CA PRO A 48 7.22 -5.72 -4.22
C PRO A 48 7.27 -4.32 -4.88
N PRO A 49 8.45 -3.69 -4.86
CA PRO A 49 8.68 -2.44 -5.60
C PRO A 49 8.60 -2.70 -7.11
N LEU A 50 8.28 -1.67 -7.90
CA LEU A 50 8.05 -1.83 -9.34
C LEU A 50 9.27 -2.40 -10.10
N ARG A 51 10.48 -2.11 -9.60
CA ARG A 51 11.75 -2.67 -10.13
C ARG A 51 11.84 -4.20 -10.08
N GLU A 52 11.09 -4.85 -9.19
CA GLU A 52 11.01 -6.32 -9.04
C GLU A 52 9.79 -6.92 -9.78
N ARG A 53 8.94 -6.09 -10.39
CA ARG A 53 7.73 -6.48 -11.15
C ARG A 53 7.59 -5.62 -12.40
N GLN A 54 8.64 -5.63 -13.22
CA GLN A 54 8.70 -4.79 -14.42
C GLN A 54 7.67 -5.19 -15.48
N GLU A 55 7.22 -6.45 -15.46
CA GLU A 55 6.19 -6.98 -16.34
C GLU A 55 4.85 -6.20 -16.21
N ASP A 56 4.54 -5.71 -15.01
CA ASP A 56 3.33 -4.92 -14.74
C ASP A 56 3.37 -3.50 -15.37
N LEU A 57 4.56 -3.01 -15.78
CA LEU A 57 4.74 -1.62 -16.21
C LEU A 57 3.85 -1.26 -17.40
N ILE A 58 3.81 -2.12 -18.41
CA ILE A 58 3.10 -1.82 -19.67
C ILE A 58 1.62 -1.62 -19.40
N GLU A 59 0.97 -2.54 -18.69
CA GLU A 59 -0.43 -2.44 -18.33
C GLU A 59 -0.71 -1.21 -17.46
N MET A 60 0.16 -0.93 -16.49
CA MET A 60 0.05 0.26 -15.64
C MET A 60 0.13 1.55 -16.46
N ILE A 61 1.06 1.66 -17.40
CA ILE A 61 1.21 2.85 -18.25
C ILE A 61 -0.05 3.09 -19.08
N PHE A 62 -0.60 2.06 -19.72
CA PHE A 62 -1.84 2.20 -20.48
C PHE A 62 -3.03 2.62 -19.60
N LEU A 63 -3.17 2.01 -18.42
CA LEU A 63 -4.20 2.37 -17.45
C LEU A 63 -4.09 3.85 -17.01
N PHE A 64 -2.88 4.33 -16.72
CA PHE A 64 -2.68 5.71 -16.32
C PHE A 64 -2.89 6.68 -17.48
N LEU A 65 -2.44 6.33 -18.69
CA LEU A 65 -2.66 7.14 -19.88
C LEU A 65 -4.15 7.36 -20.14
N GLU A 66 -4.95 6.28 -20.07
CA GLU A 66 -6.40 6.36 -20.22
C GLU A 66 -7.03 7.26 -19.15
N ARG A 67 -6.65 7.08 -17.88
CA ARG A 67 -7.13 7.92 -16.77
C ARG A 67 -6.80 9.39 -16.97
N ILE A 68 -5.59 9.71 -17.44
CA ILE A 68 -5.15 11.08 -17.72
C ILE A 68 -5.93 11.67 -18.91
N ASN A 69 -6.05 10.92 -20.00
CA ASN A 69 -6.82 11.33 -21.17
C ASN A 69 -8.26 11.67 -20.79
N LYS A 70 -8.90 10.79 -20.01
CA LYS A 70 -10.26 11.01 -19.50
C LYS A 70 -10.36 12.23 -18.58
N LYS A 71 -9.41 12.41 -17.67
CA LYS A 71 -9.41 13.51 -16.69
C LYS A 71 -9.25 14.88 -17.34
N TYR A 72 -8.43 14.99 -18.39
CA TYR A 72 -8.07 16.27 -19.01
C TYR A 72 -8.65 16.46 -20.43
N GLY A 73 -9.45 15.51 -20.92
CA GLY A 73 -9.99 15.56 -22.29
C GLY A 73 -8.93 15.39 -23.38
N PHE A 74 -7.80 14.77 -23.06
CA PHE A 74 -6.72 14.52 -24.03
C PHE A 74 -6.98 13.24 -24.85
N LYS A 75 -6.28 13.15 -25.98
CA LYS A 75 -6.18 11.94 -26.82
C LYS A 75 -4.71 11.59 -27.05
N LYS A 76 -3.92 11.56 -25.98
CA LYS A 76 -2.51 11.19 -26.03
C LYS A 76 -2.37 9.68 -26.22
N VAL A 77 -1.42 9.27 -27.03
CA VAL A 77 -1.06 7.87 -27.28
C VAL A 77 0.42 7.69 -26.97
N LEU A 78 0.81 6.47 -26.59
CA LEU A 78 2.23 6.14 -26.47
C LEU A 78 2.84 6.05 -27.87
N SER A 79 4.10 6.47 -27.99
CA SER A 79 4.87 6.26 -29.22
C SER A 79 5.04 4.76 -29.46
N PRO A 80 4.88 4.24 -30.69
CA PRO A 80 5.11 2.84 -31.01
C PRO A 80 6.49 2.31 -30.58
N ALA A 81 7.52 3.17 -30.64
CA ALA A 81 8.88 2.84 -30.21
C ALA A 81 9.02 2.46 -28.72
N LEU A 82 8.01 2.74 -27.90
CA LEU A 82 7.96 2.38 -26.48
C LEU A 82 7.28 1.02 -26.22
N ILE A 83 6.50 0.52 -27.18
CA ILE A 83 5.69 -0.71 -27.04
C ILE A 83 6.46 -1.94 -27.57
N GLU A 84 7.45 -1.73 -28.43
CA GLU A 84 8.22 -2.79 -29.11
C GLU A 84 9.52 -3.22 -28.39
N GLN A 85 9.67 -2.93 -27.09
CA GLN A 85 10.81 -3.38 -26.28
C GLN A 85 10.51 -4.64 -25.47
#